data_AF-A0A2W7IJH4-F1
#
_entry.id   AF-A0A2W7IJH4-F1
#
_cell.length_a   1.000
_cell.length_b   1.000
_cell.length_c   1.000
_cell.angle_alpha   90.00
_cell.angle_beta   90.00
_cell.angle_gamma   90.00
#
_symmetry.space_group_name_H-M   'P 1'
#
loop_
_entity.id
_entity.type
_entity.pdbx_description
1 polymer ?
#
loop_
_entity_poly.entity_id
_entity_poly.type
_entity_poly.pdbx_seq_one_letter_code
_entity_poly.pdbx_strand_id
1 'polypeptide(L)'
;MSGFASGALAELLVDGRIHRGWKTVKVSHSIECGAAKIDLDLTERWSRSEEPRRLRPGAAFKLLLQGDAVVEGFIDSVGADYDDSTHAVTIAGRERTADLVDGAAVVDGPHEFRNLGLTELVARLARPFGIAVRAETNVGRVFDKFALQPGEAAWEAIERACRQRAVLATGNGLGTLLLTRAGAGGAAAGAIVLGGPDGNVLSASGTFDASGRHNIVVVRGQDAGASTASDGLQYTRPAGSTGPWTIAPGQDTPRTAPQGRQRGEGRAADPALTRWRPQVIIAEAAGDGPTFQQRAEWAVRVAAGKARRVEYTVPGWRGGTGKLWAPNTRVQVADAFLDIEEELLIASVNFVLGDQGSTTVLECTLPDAYALIAEAPKGRRGTSSPLSDGVQSRAAGSNDPWRPVTPPPTPSTP
;
A
#
# COMPACT_ATOMS: atom_id res chain seq x y z
N MET A 1 39.77 -21.73 3.81
CA MET A 1 38.59 -22.20 3.07
C MET A 1 37.72 -23.01 4.01
N SER A 2 36.85 -22.35 4.78
CA SER A 2 35.88 -22.99 5.66
C SER A 2 34.57 -23.13 4.89
N GLY A 3 34.14 -24.37 4.65
CA GLY A 3 32.88 -24.68 4.01
C GLY A 3 31.72 -24.12 4.82
N PHE A 4 30.95 -23.22 4.22
CA PHE A 4 29.60 -22.95 4.68
C PHE A 4 28.79 -24.23 4.52
N ALA A 5 28.28 -24.77 5.62
CA ALA A 5 27.22 -25.75 5.57
C ALA A 5 26.10 -25.18 4.69
N SER A 6 25.65 -25.96 3.70
CA SER A 6 24.51 -25.66 2.84
C SER A 6 23.27 -25.39 3.72
N GLY A 7 23.04 -24.13 4.08
CA GLY A 7 21.87 -23.69 4.83
C GLY A 7 20.64 -23.78 3.95
N ALA A 8 19.52 -24.23 4.50
CA ALA A 8 18.25 -24.21 3.77
C ALA A 8 17.93 -22.77 3.34
N LEU A 9 17.57 -22.59 2.06
CA LEU A 9 17.25 -21.27 1.52
C LEU A 9 15.99 -20.68 2.16
N ALA A 10 14.99 -21.52 2.46
CA ALA A 10 13.75 -21.09 3.10
C ALA A 10 13.36 -22.01 4.28
N GLU A 11 12.91 -21.40 5.37
CA GLU A 11 12.53 -22.08 6.60
C GLU A 11 11.20 -21.53 7.12
N LEU A 12 10.22 -22.41 7.32
CA LEU A 12 8.94 -22.06 7.91
C LEU A 12 8.90 -22.56 9.36
N LEU A 13 8.78 -21.64 10.31
CA LEU A 13 8.70 -21.96 11.73
C LEU A 13 7.23 -21.97 12.15
N VAL A 14 6.77 -23.10 12.69
CA VAL A 14 5.39 -23.27 13.19
C VAL A 14 5.45 -24.06 14.49
N ASP A 15 4.81 -23.57 15.55
CA ASP A 15 4.79 -24.22 16.89
C ASP A 15 6.19 -24.65 17.41
N GLY A 16 7.21 -23.83 17.15
CA GLY A 16 8.59 -24.10 17.57
C GLY A 16 9.32 -25.17 16.73
N ARG A 17 8.70 -25.70 15.66
CA ARG A 17 9.32 -26.64 14.72
C ARG A 17 9.73 -25.91 13.43
N ILE A 18 10.85 -26.32 12.85
CA ILE A 18 11.36 -25.78 11.59
C ILE A 18 10.99 -26.74 10.45
N HIS A 19 10.30 -26.23 9.43
CA HIS A 19 9.95 -26.94 8.21
C HIS A 19 10.80 -26.43 7.04
N ARG A 20 11.49 -27.36 6.37
CA ARG A 20 12.43 -27.12 5.25
C ARG A 20 12.05 -28.00 4.04
N GLY A 21 12.84 -27.87 2.98
CA GLY A 21 12.74 -28.72 1.78
C GLY A 21 11.78 -28.22 0.72
N TRP A 22 11.26 -27.00 0.86
CA TRP A 22 10.30 -26.40 -0.07
C TRP A 22 10.82 -26.42 -1.52
N LYS A 23 9.97 -26.93 -2.42
CA LYS A 23 10.24 -26.93 -3.86
C LYS A 23 9.98 -25.54 -4.43
N THR A 24 8.84 -24.96 -4.06
CA THR A 24 8.45 -23.61 -4.45
C THR A 24 8.25 -22.77 -3.20
N VAL A 25 8.76 -21.54 -3.24
CA VAL A 25 8.48 -20.51 -2.24
C VAL A 25 8.11 -19.26 -3.01
N LYS A 26 6.97 -18.65 -2.66
CA LYS A 26 6.60 -17.33 -3.14
C LYS A 26 6.27 -16.45 -1.95
N VAL A 27 6.87 -15.27 -1.91
CA VAL A 27 6.55 -14.24 -0.91
C VAL A 27 6.27 -12.95 -1.65
N SER A 28 5.04 -12.45 -1.54
CA SER A 28 4.57 -11.25 -2.22
C SER A 28 4.33 -10.14 -1.21
N HIS A 29 4.97 -8.99 -1.42
CA HIS A 29 4.79 -7.80 -0.59
C HIS A 29 4.72 -6.56 -1.49
N SER A 30 3.63 -5.80 -1.38
CA SER A 30 3.39 -4.58 -2.14
C SER A 30 2.94 -3.44 -1.24
N ILE A 31 3.28 -2.20 -1.61
CA ILE A 31 2.73 -0.99 -0.98
C ILE A 31 1.22 -0.83 -1.20
N GLU A 32 0.65 -1.57 -2.17
CA GLU A 32 -0.79 -1.60 -2.45
C GLU A 32 -1.54 -2.59 -1.56
N CYS A 33 -0.83 -3.51 -0.89
CA CYS A 33 -1.43 -4.54 -0.06
C CYS A 33 -1.25 -4.23 1.43
N GLY A 34 -2.31 -4.47 2.20
CA GLY A 34 -2.25 -4.34 3.66
C GLY A 34 -1.49 -5.46 4.35
N ALA A 35 -1.34 -6.61 3.69
CA ALA A 35 -0.67 -7.79 4.22
C ALA A 35 0.19 -8.49 3.16
N ALA A 36 1.46 -8.77 3.48
CA ALA A 36 2.32 -9.66 2.72
C ALA A 36 1.75 -11.09 2.71
N LYS A 37 1.92 -11.79 1.59
CA LYS A 37 1.41 -13.16 1.37
C LYS A 37 2.55 -14.14 1.14
N ILE A 38 2.37 -15.37 1.61
CA ILE A 38 3.23 -16.51 1.29
C ILE A 38 2.43 -17.59 0.57
N ASP A 39 3.06 -18.27 -0.38
CA ASP A 39 2.61 -19.52 -0.97
C ASP A 39 3.81 -20.48 -1.01
N LEU A 40 3.71 -21.62 -0.33
CA LEU A 40 4.78 -22.61 -0.22
C LEU A 40 4.28 -23.95 -0.75
N ASP A 41 5.07 -24.56 -1.63
CA ASP A 41 4.76 -25.87 -2.17
C ASP A 41 5.91 -26.84 -1.93
N LEU A 42 5.52 -28.05 -1.56
CA LEU A 42 6.43 -29.17 -1.38
C LEU A 42 5.86 -30.37 -2.13
N THR A 43 6.72 -31.07 -2.87
CA THR A 43 6.41 -32.37 -3.44
C THR A 43 7.46 -33.35 -2.95
N GLU A 44 7.05 -34.30 -2.11
CA GLU A 44 7.94 -35.31 -1.53
C GLU A 44 7.57 -36.71 -2.05
N ARG A 45 8.59 -37.58 -2.12
CA ARG A 45 8.38 -39.03 -2.08
C ARG A 45 8.21 -39.39 -0.62
N TRP A 46 7.00 -39.82 -0.24
CA TRP A 46 6.66 -40.15 1.13
C TRP A 46 7.63 -41.17 1.73
N SER A 47 8.21 -40.85 2.88
CA SER A 47 8.86 -41.85 3.73
C SER A 47 7.89 -42.23 4.85
N ARG A 48 7.62 -43.52 5.03
CA ARG A 48 6.70 -44.05 6.06
C ARG A 48 7.13 -43.76 7.52
N SER A 49 8.26 -43.06 7.73
CA SER A 49 8.93 -42.93 9.03
C SER A 49 8.96 -41.51 9.59
N GLU A 50 8.40 -40.50 8.91
CA GLU A 50 8.35 -39.14 9.44
C GLU A 50 7.03 -38.86 10.18
N GLU A 51 7.13 -38.22 11.35
CA GLU A 51 5.96 -37.68 12.04
C GLU A 51 5.18 -36.75 11.09
N PRO A 52 3.84 -36.81 11.07
CA PRO A 52 3.05 -35.91 10.23
C PRO A 52 3.38 -34.45 10.54
N ARG A 53 3.68 -33.67 9.50
CA ARG A 53 3.93 -32.22 9.63
C ARG A 53 2.70 -31.57 10.27
N ARG A 54 2.85 -31.00 11.48
CA ARG A 54 1.77 -30.35 12.24
C ARG A 54 1.41 -28.97 11.68
N LEU A 55 1.12 -28.90 10.40
CA LEU A 55 0.73 -27.68 9.70
C LEU A 55 -0.79 -27.63 9.67
N ARG A 56 -1.38 -26.55 10.16
CA ARG A 56 -2.84 -26.37 10.23
C ARG A 56 -3.21 -24.91 9.96
N PRO A 57 -4.38 -24.66 9.33
CA PRO A 57 -4.96 -23.32 9.28
C PRO A 57 -5.05 -22.69 10.67
N GLY A 58 -4.80 -21.39 10.75
CA GLY A 58 -4.75 -20.58 11.97
C GLY A 58 -3.47 -20.71 12.79
N ALA A 59 -2.52 -21.60 12.43
CA ALA A 59 -1.25 -21.66 13.15
C ALA A 59 -0.38 -20.43 12.86
N ALA A 60 0.21 -19.85 13.90
CA ALA A 60 1.17 -18.77 13.75
C ALA A 60 2.44 -19.29 13.08
N PHE A 61 2.98 -18.53 12.13
CA PHE A 61 4.21 -18.87 11.44
C PHE A 61 5.20 -17.71 11.38
N LYS A 62 6.47 -18.07 11.19
CA LYS A 62 7.54 -17.15 10.79
C LYS A 62 8.30 -17.77 9.62
N LEU A 63 8.34 -17.08 8.50
CA LEU A 63 9.08 -17.49 7.30
C LEU A 63 10.43 -16.76 7.27
N LEU A 64 11.52 -17.53 7.16
CA LEU A 64 12.87 -17.01 7.00
C LEU A 64 13.37 -17.35 5.60
N LEU A 65 14.01 -16.37 4.97
CA LEU A 65 14.73 -16.51 3.70
C LEU A 65 16.21 -16.24 3.96
N GLN A 66 17.06 -17.25 3.76
CA GLN A 66 18.50 -17.18 4.06
C GLN A 66 18.79 -16.66 5.48
N GLY A 67 17.98 -17.07 6.46
CA GLY A 67 18.10 -16.67 7.87
C GLY A 67 17.43 -15.34 8.24
N ASP A 68 17.00 -14.52 7.28
CA ASP A 68 16.28 -13.27 7.56
C ASP A 68 14.77 -13.53 7.63
N ALA A 69 14.12 -13.07 8.70
CA ALA A 69 12.67 -13.08 8.80
C ALA A 69 12.06 -12.16 7.75
N VAL A 70 11.18 -12.69 6.91
CA VAL A 70 10.50 -11.90 5.85
C VAL A 70 9.01 -11.76 6.08
N VAL A 71 8.36 -12.79 6.64
CA VAL A 71 6.93 -12.76 6.95
C VAL A 71 6.65 -13.43 8.28
N GLU A 72 5.87 -12.77 9.13
CA GLU A 72 5.27 -13.33 10.35
C GLU A 72 3.76 -13.14 10.32
N GLY A 73 3.01 -14.22 10.55
CA GLY A 73 1.57 -14.21 10.40
C GLY A 73 0.91 -15.53 10.74
N PHE A 74 -0.20 -15.81 10.06
CA PHE A 74 -1.00 -17.02 10.28
C PHE A 74 -1.20 -17.79 8.98
N ILE A 75 -1.17 -19.12 9.09
CA ILE A 75 -1.49 -20.00 7.96
C ILE A 75 -2.97 -19.85 7.66
N ASP A 76 -3.32 -19.42 6.45
CA ASP A 76 -4.71 -19.31 6.01
C ASP A 76 -5.23 -20.68 5.56
N SER A 77 -4.42 -21.44 4.81
CA SER A 77 -4.82 -22.73 4.27
C SER A 77 -3.65 -23.71 4.19
N VAL A 78 -3.98 -24.99 4.31
CA VAL A 78 -3.08 -26.11 4.06
C VAL A 78 -3.78 -27.05 3.10
N GLY A 79 -3.24 -27.20 1.90
CA GLY A 79 -3.65 -28.20 0.93
C GLY A 79 -2.77 -29.44 1.04
N ALA A 80 -3.37 -30.61 0.86
CA ALA A 80 -2.65 -31.86 0.73
C ALA A 80 -3.25 -32.64 -0.44
N ASP A 81 -2.38 -33.13 -1.32
CA ASP A 81 -2.72 -33.98 -2.46
C ASP A 81 -1.75 -35.15 -2.48
N TYR A 82 -2.23 -36.38 -2.62
CA TYR A 82 -1.35 -37.54 -2.59
C TYR A 82 -1.92 -38.72 -3.37
N ASP A 83 -1.01 -39.54 -3.89
CA ASP A 83 -1.24 -40.89 -4.38
C ASP A 83 -0.20 -41.86 -3.78
N ASP A 84 -0.19 -43.11 -4.24
CA ASP A 84 0.72 -44.15 -3.74
C ASP A 84 2.22 -43.84 -3.95
N SER A 85 2.55 -42.85 -4.77
CA SER A 85 3.90 -42.54 -5.25
C SER A 85 4.36 -41.09 -5.00
N THR A 86 3.42 -40.16 -4.88
CA THR A 86 3.67 -38.72 -4.76
C THR A 86 2.80 -38.12 -3.67
N HIS A 87 3.37 -37.21 -2.90
CA HIS A 87 2.66 -36.45 -1.87
C HIS A 87 3.03 -34.98 -2.03
N ALA A 88 2.03 -34.12 -2.09
CA ALA A 88 2.16 -32.68 -2.21
C ALA A 88 1.50 -31.98 -1.03
N VAL A 89 2.18 -30.98 -0.49
CA VAL A 89 1.66 -30.10 0.55
C VAL A 89 1.79 -28.67 0.06
N THR A 90 0.69 -27.93 0.10
CA THR A 90 0.64 -26.51 -0.26
C THR A 90 0.21 -25.70 0.96
N ILE A 91 0.80 -24.54 1.16
CA ILE A 91 0.51 -23.66 2.29
C ILE A 91 0.35 -22.26 1.77
N ALA A 92 -0.78 -21.63 2.10
CA ALA A 92 -0.94 -20.20 1.93
C ALA A 92 -1.09 -19.54 3.31
N GLY A 93 -0.54 -18.34 3.44
CA GLY A 93 -0.68 -17.55 4.65
C GLY A 93 -0.43 -16.08 4.37
N ARG A 94 -0.87 -15.24 5.29
CA ARG A 94 -0.65 -13.80 5.25
C ARG A 94 -0.02 -13.32 6.55
N GLU A 95 0.67 -12.18 6.48
CA GLU A 95 1.20 -11.53 7.67
C GLU A 95 0.08 -11.11 8.65
N ARG A 96 0.44 -10.81 9.90
CA ARG A 96 -0.54 -10.50 10.97
C ARG A 96 -1.54 -9.39 10.62
N THR A 97 -1.15 -8.41 9.80
CA THR A 97 -2.05 -7.31 9.39
C THR A 97 -3.26 -7.77 8.58
N ALA A 98 -3.28 -9.02 8.09
CA ALA A 98 -4.46 -9.63 7.48
C ALA A 98 -5.67 -9.63 8.42
N ASP A 99 -5.47 -9.74 9.74
CA ASP A 99 -6.57 -9.69 10.69
C ASP A 99 -7.28 -8.32 10.70
N LEU A 100 -6.59 -7.22 10.34
CA LEU A 100 -7.23 -5.91 10.16
C LEU A 100 -8.08 -5.85 8.89
N VAL A 101 -7.65 -6.58 7.86
CA VAL A 101 -8.34 -6.65 6.56
C VAL A 101 -9.64 -7.44 6.72
N ASP A 102 -9.58 -8.56 7.43
CA ASP A 102 -10.71 -9.47 7.56
C ASP A 102 -11.62 -9.11 8.76
N GLY A 103 -11.04 -8.54 9.82
CA GLY A 103 -11.72 -8.27 11.09
C GLY A 103 -12.43 -6.91 11.15
N ALA A 104 -13.58 -6.90 11.80
CA ALA A 104 -14.35 -5.68 12.05
C ALA A 104 -13.58 -4.68 12.93
N ALA A 105 -13.80 -3.39 12.70
CA ALA A 105 -13.29 -2.33 13.57
C ALA A 105 -13.97 -2.39 14.94
N VAL A 106 -13.29 -2.95 15.94
CA VAL A 106 -13.76 -3.01 17.32
C VAL A 106 -12.89 -2.11 18.18
N VAL A 107 -13.49 -1.27 19.03
CA VAL A 107 -12.77 -0.45 19.99
C VAL A 107 -13.49 -0.45 21.33
N ASP A 108 -12.72 -0.33 22.40
CA ASP A 108 -13.27 -0.06 23.72
C ASP A 108 -13.82 1.38 23.76
N GLY A 109 -15.05 1.55 24.25
CA GLY A 109 -15.67 2.86 24.43
C GLY A 109 -16.36 3.42 23.18
N PRO A 110 -16.37 4.76 22.99
CA PRO A 110 -17.09 5.38 21.88
C PRO A 110 -16.49 5.01 20.52
N HIS A 111 -17.37 4.71 19.55
CA HIS A 111 -17.03 4.50 18.14
C HIS A 111 -16.82 5.83 17.38
N GLU A 112 -16.74 6.94 18.10
CA GLU A 112 -16.46 8.28 17.60
C GLU A 112 -15.24 8.85 18.33
N PHE A 113 -14.25 9.29 17.57
CA PHE A 113 -13.00 9.87 18.03
C PHE A 113 -12.99 11.36 17.73
N ARG A 114 -12.50 12.16 18.67
CA ARG A 114 -12.40 13.62 18.54
C ARG A 114 -11.02 14.09 18.92
N ASN A 115 -10.54 15.11 18.21
CA ASN A 115 -9.23 15.73 18.40
C ASN A 115 -8.08 14.71 18.49
N LEU A 116 -8.07 13.73 17.58
CA LEU A 116 -7.15 12.58 17.63
C LEU A 116 -6.20 12.56 16.42
N GLY A 117 -4.92 12.28 16.62
CA GLY A 117 -3.96 12.11 15.52
C GLY A 117 -4.16 10.79 14.76
N LEU A 118 -3.71 10.72 13.49
CA LEU A 118 -3.83 9.50 12.68
C LEU A 118 -3.09 8.31 13.31
N THR A 119 -1.84 8.48 13.74
CA THR A 119 -1.07 7.38 14.34
C THR A 119 -1.77 6.82 15.58
N GLU A 120 -2.32 7.68 16.42
CA GLU A 120 -3.03 7.24 17.62
C GLU A 120 -4.37 6.56 17.29
N LEU A 121 -5.14 7.11 16.34
CA LEU A 121 -6.37 6.48 15.85
C LEU A 121 -6.08 5.06 15.34
N VAL A 122 -5.09 4.91 14.45
CA VAL A 122 -4.74 3.62 13.86
C VAL A 122 -4.21 2.66 14.92
N ALA A 123 -3.42 3.14 15.89
CA ALA A 123 -2.98 2.32 17.02
C ALA A 123 -4.15 1.80 17.87
N ARG A 124 -5.20 2.60 18.08
CA ARG A 124 -6.41 2.14 18.79
C ARG A 124 -7.17 1.07 18.01
N LEU A 125 -7.25 1.21 16.68
CA LEU A 125 -7.91 0.21 15.81
C LEU A 125 -7.10 -1.08 15.69
N ALA A 126 -5.77 -0.99 15.74
CA ALA A 126 -4.88 -2.14 15.62
C ALA A 126 -4.68 -2.90 16.95
N ARG A 127 -4.93 -2.25 18.09
CA ARG A 127 -4.70 -2.81 19.43
C ARG A 127 -5.44 -4.14 19.70
N PRO A 128 -6.73 -4.31 19.38
CA PRO A 128 -7.44 -5.58 19.62
C PRO A 128 -6.84 -6.77 18.89
N PHE A 129 -6.14 -6.52 17.78
CA PHE A 129 -5.47 -7.52 16.96
C PHE A 129 -4.02 -7.76 17.37
N GLY A 130 -3.51 -7.04 18.39
CA GLY A 130 -2.12 -7.15 18.82
C GLY A 130 -1.11 -6.63 17.81
N ILE A 131 -1.52 -5.72 16.92
CA ILE A 131 -0.67 -5.19 15.84
C ILE A 131 -0.06 -3.85 16.26
N ALA A 132 1.25 -3.73 16.11
CA ALA A 132 1.97 -2.48 16.33
C ALA A 132 1.81 -1.53 15.14
N VAL A 133 1.85 -0.22 15.41
CA VAL A 133 1.72 0.83 14.39
C VAL A 133 2.93 1.76 14.43
N ARG A 134 3.53 2.03 13.27
CA ARG A 134 4.67 2.94 13.13
C ARG A 134 4.43 3.97 12.03
N ALA A 135 4.65 5.25 12.33
CA ALA A 135 4.67 6.29 11.32
C ALA A 135 6.09 6.54 10.81
N GLU A 136 6.26 6.51 9.50
CA GLU A 136 7.53 6.79 8.79
C GLU A 136 7.54 8.17 8.14
N THR A 137 6.42 8.88 8.24
CA THR A 137 6.21 10.17 7.58
C THR A 137 5.33 11.06 8.46
N ASN A 138 5.25 12.36 8.12
CA ASN A 138 4.34 13.27 8.79
C ASN A 138 2.89 12.89 8.48
N VAL A 139 2.11 12.54 9.51
CA VAL A 139 0.72 12.10 9.36
C VAL A 139 -0.31 13.23 9.37
N GLY A 140 0.14 14.49 9.37
CA GLY A 140 -0.71 15.67 9.28
C GLY A 140 -1.44 16.03 10.59
N ARG A 141 -2.46 16.88 10.48
CA ARG A 141 -3.22 17.41 11.62
C ARG A 141 -4.12 16.36 12.30
N VAL A 142 -4.55 16.62 13.51
CA VAL A 142 -5.57 15.83 14.22
C VAL A 142 -6.92 15.83 13.49
N PHE A 143 -7.74 14.82 13.73
CA PHE A 143 -9.15 14.78 13.28
C PHE A 143 -10.03 15.51 14.29
N ASP A 144 -10.82 16.49 13.84
CA ASP A 144 -11.85 17.09 14.70
C ASP A 144 -12.87 16.04 15.14
N LYS A 145 -13.28 15.19 14.18
CA LYS A 145 -14.15 14.04 14.37
C LYS A 145 -13.84 12.94 13.35
N PHE A 146 -13.73 11.71 13.83
CA PHE A 146 -13.71 10.51 13.00
C PHE A 146 -14.65 9.48 13.64
N ALA A 147 -15.64 8.99 12.90
CA ALA A 147 -16.56 7.97 13.38
C ALA A 147 -16.37 6.67 12.60
N LEU A 148 -16.47 5.54 13.31
CA LEU A 148 -16.57 4.24 12.68
C LEU A 148 -17.94 4.05 12.04
N GLN A 149 -17.96 3.32 10.93
CA GLN A 149 -19.17 2.89 10.25
C GLN A 149 -19.58 1.51 10.77
N PRO A 150 -20.89 1.25 10.97
CA PRO A 150 -21.33 -0.05 11.46
C PRO A 150 -20.87 -1.20 10.56
N GLY A 151 -20.11 -2.13 11.13
CA GLY A 151 -19.63 -3.33 10.44
C GLY A 151 -18.46 -3.13 9.48
N GLU A 152 -17.86 -1.94 9.38
CA GLU A 152 -16.65 -1.75 8.55
C GLU A 152 -15.46 -2.54 9.12
N ALA A 153 -14.61 -3.05 8.22
CA ALA A 153 -13.36 -3.68 8.63
C ALA A 153 -12.40 -2.65 9.25
N ALA A 154 -11.51 -3.09 10.14
CA ALA A 154 -10.51 -2.20 10.72
C ALA A 154 -9.64 -1.55 9.63
N TRP A 155 -9.28 -2.32 8.59
CA TRP A 155 -8.54 -1.83 7.43
C TRP A 155 -9.29 -0.75 6.66
N GLU A 156 -10.58 -0.92 6.40
CA GLU A 156 -11.40 0.07 5.69
C GLU A 156 -11.46 1.41 6.45
N ALA A 157 -11.60 1.35 7.77
CA ALA A 157 -11.53 2.51 8.64
C ALA A 157 -10.16 3.20 8.57
N ILE A 158 -9.07 2.41 8.64
CA ILE A 158 -7.69 2.90 8.54
C ILE A 158 -7.44 3.57 7.20
N GLU A 159 -7.80 2.95 6.08
CA GLU A 159 -7.66 3.51 4.74
C GLU A 159 -8.42 4.83 4.59
N ARG A 160 -9.64 4.90 5.14
CA ARG A 160 -10.44 6.13 5.14
C ARG A 160 -9.80 7.24 5.97
N ALA A 161 -9.16 6.92 7.09
CA ALA A 161 -8.40 7.88 7.88
C ALA A 161 -7.13 8.34 7.14
N CYS A 162 -6.39 7.40 6.56
CA CYS A 162 -5.17 7.62 5.79
C CYS A 162 -5.41 8.51 4.55
N ARG A 163 -6.49 8.28 3.79
CA ARG A 163 -6.89 9.13 2.65
C ARG A 163 -7.15 10.58 3.05
N GLN A 164 -7.76 10.82 4.22
CA GLN A 164 -7.95 12.19 4.73
C GLN A 164 -6.65 12.88 5.15
N ARG A 165 -5.51 12.16 5.15
CA ARG A 165 -4.18 12.68 5.49
C ARG A 165 -3.15 12.53 4.38
N ALA A 166 -3.56 12.02 3.21
CA ALA A 166 -2.65 11.69 2.12
C ALA A 166 -1.46 10.83 2.60
N VAL A 167 -1.78 9.77 3.36
CA VAL A 167 -0.85 8.78 3.90
C VAL A 167 -1.25 7.41 3.37
N LEU A 168 -0.27 6.52 3.15
CA LEU A 168 -0.48 5.11 2.82
C LEU A 168 -0.39 4.26 4.09
N ALA A 169 -1.18 3.20 4.18
CA ALA A 169 -1.04 2.15 5.17
C ALA A 169 -0.59 0.86 4.48
N THR A 170 0.39 0.16 5.04
CA THR A 170 0.87 -1.14 4.55
C THR A 170 1.51 -1.92 5.70
N GLY A 171 1.53 -3.26 5.63
CA GLY A 171 2.29 -4.07 6.58
C GLY A 171 3.79 -4.02 6.28
N ASN A 172 4.62 -4.49 7.21
CA ASN A 172 6.07 -4.59 7.00
C ASN A 172 6.54 -6.04 6.74
N GLY A 173 5.62 -6.98 6.58
CA GLY A 173 5.87 -8.42 6.58
C GLY A 173 5.96 -9.02 7.98
N LEU A 174 6.41 -8.26 8.98
CA LEU A 174 6.71 -8.74 10.33
C LEU A 174 5.62 -8.38 11.36
N GLY A 175 4.40 -8.10 10.89
CA GLY A 175 3.25 -7.82 11.75
C GLY A 175 3.20 -6.43 12.36
N THR A 176 3.89 -5.45 11.76
CA THR A 176 3.73 -4.01 12.07
C THR A 176 3.05 -3.30 10.92
N LEU A 177 2.01 -2.52 11.21
CA LEU A 177 1.40 -1.61 10.25
C LEU A 177 2.20 -0.31 10.17
N LEU A 178 2.60 0.05 8.96
CA LEU A 178 3.33 1.27 8.61
C LEU A 178 2.38 2.34 8.08
N LEU A 179 2.53 3.56 8.59
CA LEU A 179 1.92 4.78 8.04
C LEU A 179 3.01 5.54 7.28
N THR A 180 2.92 5.54 5.95
CA THR A 180 4.04 5.87 5.07
C THR A 180 3.62 6.69 3.85
N ARG A 181 4.58 7.02 2.98
CA ARG A 181 4.37 7.60 1.64
C ARG A 181 5.30 6.93 0.64
N ALA A 182 4.99 7.08 -0.64
CA ALA A 182 5.78 6.55 -1.74
C ALA A 182 7.27 6.94 -1.63
N GLY A 183 8.12 5.92 -1.52
CA GLY A 183 9.58 6.03 -1.43
C GLY A 183 10.10 6.49 -0.06
N ALA A 184 9.28 6.42 1.00
CA ALA A 184 9.72 6.68 2.37
C ALA A 184 10.54 5.53 2.97
N GLY A 185 10.55 4.35 2.33
CA GLY A 185 11.43 3.22 2.69
C GLY A 185 12.92 3.46 2.38
N GLY A 186 13.25 4.56 1.70
CA GLY A 186 14.63 4.95 1.41
C GLY A 186 15.19 4.28 0.14
N ALA A 187 16.50 4.08 0.10
CA ALA A 187 17.18 3.48 -1.05
C ALA A 187 17.00 1.95 -1.09
N ALA A 188 16.84 1.41 -2.29
CA ALA A 188 16.72 -0.02 -2.53
C ALA A 188 18.04 -0.76 -2.28
N ALA A 189 17.97 -2.10 -2.25
CA ALA A 189 19.11 -2.95 -1.94
C ALA A 189 20.18 -3.04 -3.04
N GLY A 190 20.02 -2.31 -4.15
CA GLY A 190 20.93 -2.24 -5.29
C GLY A 190 20.30 -1.47 -6.44
N ALA A 191 20.98 -1.41 -7.58
CA ALA A 191 20.43 -0.90 -8.84
C ALA A 191 19.87 -2.05 -9.70
N ILE A 192 19.04 -1.71 -10.69
CA ILE A 192 18.56 -2.62 -11.73
C ILE A 192 19.23 -2.19 -13.04
N VAL A 193 20.01 -3.08 -13.64
CA VAL A 193 20.82 -2.76 -14.83
C VAL A 193 20.63 -3.85 -15.89
N LEU A 194 20.21 -3.45 -17.09
CA LEU A 194 20.09 -4.34 -18.24
C LEU A 194 21.43 -4.47 -18.96
N GLY A 195 21.96 -5.70 -19.00
CA GLY A 195 23.18 -6.03 -19.75
C GLY A 195 24.46 -5.43 -19.17
N GLY A 196 25.57 -5.65 -19.87
CA GLY A 196 26.90 -5.23 -19.40
C GLY A 196 27.46 -6.07 -18.25
N PRO A 197 28.65 -5.72 -17.73
CA PRO A 197 29.33 -6.47 -16.67
C PRO A 197 28.64 -6.39 -15.31
N ASP A 198 27.91 -5.29 -15.07
CA ASP A 198 27.17 -5.04 -13.82
C ASP A 198 25.66 -5.36 -13.96
N GLY A 199 25.26 -5.94 -15.09
CA GLY A 199 23.87 -6.25 -15.42
C GLY A 199 23.30 -7.36 -14.53
N ASN A 200 22.11 -7.13 -13.98
CA ASN A 200 21.41 -8.08 -13.12
C ASN A 200 19.98 -8.40 -13.55
N VAL A 201 19.51 -7.83 -14.67
CA VAL A 201 18.20 -8.17 -15.23
C VAL A 201 18.27 -9.54 -15.93
N LEU A 202 17.51 -10.51 -15.44
CA LEU A 202 17.30 -11.81 -16.10
C LEU A 202 16.20 -11.72 -17.16
N SER A 203 15.13 -11.00 -16.84
CA SER A 203 14.02 -10.71 -17.74
C SER A 203 13.30 -9.44 -17.30
N ALA A 204 12.64 -8.75 -18.23
CA ALA A 204 11.80 -7.61 -17.92
C ALA A 204 10.51 -7.63 -18.76
N SER A 205 9.41 -7.13 -18.20
CA SER A 205 8.15 -6.90 -18.91
C SER A 205 7.56 -5.55 -18.51
N GLY A 206 7.36 -4.67 -19.48
CA GLY A 206 6.85 -3.31 -19.28
C GLY A 206 5.48 -3.10 -19.92
N THR A 207 4.58 -2.42 -19.22
CA THR A 207 3.34 -1.89 -19.77
C THR A 207 3.40 -0.36 -19.78
N PHE A 208 3.22 0.23 -20.96
CA PHE A 208 3.22 1.67 -21.19
C PHE A 208 1.85 2.10 -21.71
N ASP A 209 0.93 2.39 -20.80
CA ASP A 209 -0.47 2.67 -21.11
C ASP A 209 -0.85 4.14 -20.88
N ALA A 210 -0.96 4.90 -21.96
CA ALA A 210 -1.44 6.27 -21.94
C ALA A 210 -2.97 6.40 -22.04
N SER A 211 -3.74 5.30 -21.96
CA SER A 211 -5.20 5.30 -22.10
C SER A 211 -5.88 6.23 -21.09
N GLY A 212 -5.40 6.22 -19.84
CA GLY A 212 -5.86 7.07 -18.73
C GLY A 212 -5.18 8.45 -18.64
N ARG A 213 -4.26 8.78 -19.56
CA ARG A 213 -3.65 10.12 -19.60
C ARG A 213 -4.47 11.08 -20.45
N HIS A 214 -4.48 12.32 -19.98
CA HIS A 214 -5.25 13.41 -20.55
C HIS A 214 -4.36 14.63 -20.75
N ASN A 215 -4.40 15.25 -21.93
CA ASN A 215 -3.60 16.44 -22.21
C ASN A 215 -3.99 17.62 -21.32
N ILE A 216 -5.24 17.66 -20.87
CA ILE A 216 -5.76 18.65 -19.92
C ILE A 216 -6.71 17.96 -18.95
N VAL A 217 -6.50 18.19 -17.66
CA VAL A 217 -7.43 17.80 -16.59
C VAL A 217 -8.05 19.06 -16.00
N VAL A 218 -9.37 19.09 -15.90
CA VAL A 218 -10.16 20.16 -15.29
C VAL A 218 -10.91 19.58 -14.10
N VAL A 219 -10.70 20.15 -12.91
CA VAL A 219 -11.44 19.79 -11.70
C VAL A 219 -12.46 20.88 -11.41
N ARG A 220 -13.72 20.50 -11.20
CA ARG A 220 -14.84 21.41 -10.91
C ARG A 220 -15.57 21.02 -9.65
N GLY A 221 -15.95 21.99 -8.84
CA GLY A 221 -16.81 21.77 -7.67
C GLY A 221 -17.73 22.96 -7.41
N GLN A 222 -18.55 22.86 -6.36
CA GLN A 222 -19.29 24.02 -5.85
C GLN A 222 -18.43 24.70 -4.79
N ASP A 223 -18.14 25.99 -4.93
CA ASP A 223 -17.44 26.76 -3.91
C ASP A 223 -18.43 27.66 -3.15
N ALA A 224 -18.27 27.70 -1.82
CA ALA A 224 -18.93 28.68 -0.97
C ALA A 224 -18.05 29.93 -0.88
N GLY A 225 -18.20 30.85 -1.84
CA GLY A 225 -17.69 32.22 -1.74
C GLY A 225 -16.35 32.50 -2.42
N ALA A 226 -16.40 32.99 -3.66
CA ALA A 226 -15.48 33.99 -4.24
C ALA A 226 -16.03 34.42 -5.61
N SER A 227 -16.12 35.72 -5.84
CA SER A 227 -16.78 36.33 -7.00
C SER A 227 -15.81 36.60 -8.14
N THR A 228 -15.57 35.60 -9.00
CA THR A 228 -15.13 35.84 -10.38
C THR A 228 -15.59 34.69 -11.27
N ALA A 229 -16.49 34.98 -12.21
CA ALA A 229 -16.89 34.02 -13.25
C ALA A 229 -15.93 34.21 -14.44
N SER A 230 -15.06 33.23 -14.70
CA SER A 230 -14.26 33.23 -15.92
C SER A 230 -15.15 32.80 -17.10
N ASP A 231 -15.30 33.66 -18.11
CA ASP A 231 -15.79 33.22 -19.43
C ASP A 231 -14.88 32.08 -19.89
N GLY A 232 -15.47 30.96 -20.32
CA GLY A 232 -14.78 29.70 -20.58
C GLY A 232 -13.38 29.87 -21.17
N LEU A 233 -12.36 29.52 -20.37
CA LEU A 233 -10.95 29.49 -20.73
C LEU A 233 -10.72 28.94 -22.15
N GLN A 234 -9.95 29.69 -22.95
CA GLN A 234 -9.57 29.30 -24.30
C GLN A 234 -8.45 28.26 -24.24
N TYR A 235 -8.71 27.07 -24.77
CA TYR A 235 -7.67 26.07 -25.00
C TYR A 235 -6.95 26.41 -26.29
N THR A 236 -5.85 27.17 -26.18
CA THR A 236 -5.08 27.59 -27.34
C THR A 236 -3.95 26.62 -27.64
N ARG A 237 -3.96 26.06 -28.85
CA ARG A 237 -2.78 25.49 -29.48
C ARG A 237 -2.41 26.42 -30.63
N PRO A 238 -1.15 26.89 -30.77
CA PRO A 238 -0.76 27.68 -31.92
C PRO A 238 -1.12 26.93 -33.21
N ALA A 239 -1.80 27.60 -34.14
CA ALA A 239 -2.23 27.00 -35.40
C ALA A 239 -1.01 26.44 -36.15
N GLY A 240 -1.07 25.17 -36.55
CA GLY A 240 0.04 24.48 -37.20
C GLY A 240 1.13 23.92 -36.27
N SER A 241 1.03 24.08 -34.95
CA SER A 241 2.01 23.49 -34.02
C SER A 241 1.77 22.00 -33.76
N THR A 242 2.85 21.25 -33.62
CA THR A 242 2.86 19.86 -33.08
C THR A 242 3.15 19.82 -31.57
N GLY A 243 3.52 20.95 -30.96
CA GLY A 243 3.92 21.08 -29.55
C GLY A 243 2.78 20.95 -28.52
N PRO A 244 3.13 21.08 -27.22
CA PRO A 244 2.23 20.84 -26.09
C PRO A 244 1.09 21.85 -26.00
N TRP A 245 -0.03 21.41 -25.41
CA TRP A 245 -1.15 22.30 -25.09
C TRP A 245 -0.77 23.18 -23.90
N THR A 246 -1.06 24.48 -24.01
CA THR A 246 -0.86 25.43 -22.91
C THR A 246 -2.22 25.91 -22.40
N ILE A 247 -2.30 26.19 -21.10
CA ILE A 247 -3.46 26.81 -20.48
C ILE A 247 -3.10 28.28 -20.30
N ALA A 248 -3.69 29.14 -21.13
CA ALA A 248 -3.62 30.59 -20.92
C ALA A 248 -4.76 31.02 -19.99
N PRO A 249 -4.56 31.99 -19.08
CA PRO A 249 -5.66 32.67 -18.43
C PRO A 249 -6.58 33.24 -19.53
N GLY A 250 -7.86 32.88 -19.51
CA GLY A 250 -8.85 33.55 -20.32
C GLY A 250 -8.89 35.01 -19.87
N GLN A 251 -9.09 35.94 -20.79
CA GLN A 251 -9.44 37.30 -20.36
C GLN A 251 -10.74 37.19 -19.58
N ASP A 252 -10.69 37.47 -18.27
CA ASP A 252 -11.88 37.62 -17.44
C ASP A 252 -12.70 38.77 -18.02
N THR A 253 -13.61 38.48 -18.93
CA THR A 253 -14.67 39.41 -19.31
C THR A 253 -15.69 39.40 -18.18
N PRO A 254 -15.88 40.51 -17.44
CA PRO A 254 -16.89 40.56 -16.39
C PRO A 254 -18.26 40.44 -17.05
N ARG A 255 -18.84 39.24 -17.07
CA ARG A 255 -20.26 39.07 -17.34
C ARG A 255 -21.01 39.16 -16.02
N THR A 256 -22.04 39.99 -16.01
CA THR A 256 -23.11 39.95 -15.01
C THR A 256 -23.86 38.63 -15.21
N ALA A 257 -23.35 37.54 -14.63
CA ALA A 257 -24.05 36.26 -14.63
C ALA A 257 -25.35 36.42 -13.81
N PRO A 258 -26.49 35.88 -14.27
CA PRO A 258 -27.70 35.84 -13.44
C PRO A 258 -27.39 35.12 -12.13
N GLN A 259 -27.96 35.60 -11.01
CA GLN A 259 -27.75 35.05 -9.67
C GLN A 259 -27.96 33.53 -9.65
N GLY A 260 -26.87 32.78 -9.69
CA GLY A 260 -26.84 31.32 -9.73
C GLY A 260 -25.56 30.79 -9.09
N ARG A 261 -25.64 29.63 -8.44
CA ARG A 261 -24.55 28.98 -7.69
C ARG A 261 -23.27 28.90 -8.53
N GLN A 262 -22.21 29.56 -8.09
CA GLN A 262 -20.90 29.56 -8.75
C GLN A 262 -20.15 28.25 -8.52
N ARG A 263 -19.26 27.90 -9.46
CA ARG A 263 -18.52 26.64 -9.48
C ARG A 263 -17.03 26.96 -9.41
N GLY A 264 -16.33 26.45 -8.40
CA GLY A 264 -14.87 26.52 -8.36
C GLY A 264 -14.26 25.59 -9.39
N GLU A 265 -13.09 25.97 -9.90
CA GLU A 265 -12.39 25.23 -10.95
C GLU A 265 -10.87 25.26 -10.76
N GLY A 266 -10.18 24.20 -11.19
CA GLY A 266 -8.72 24.14 -11.31
C GLY A 266 -8.31 23.30 -12.51
N ARG A 267 -7.13 23.56 -13.08
CA ARG A 267 -6.72 22.96 -14.37
C ARG A 267 -5.24 22.66 -14.44
N ALA A 268 -4.89 21.55 -15.08
CA ALA A 268 -3.51 21.19 -15.36
C ALA A 268 -3.37 20.58 -16.76
N ALA A 269 -2.23 20.84 -17.39
CA ALA A 269 -1.88 20.28 -18.69
C ALA A 269 -0.79 19.21 -18.53
N ASP A 270 -0.88 18.15 -19.33
CA ASP A 270 0.18 17.15 -19.47
C ASP A 270 1.04 17.50 -20.69
N PRO A 271 2.26 18.03 -20.50
CA PRO A 271 3.08 18.52 -21.60
C PRO A 271 3.57 17.41 -22.54
N ALA A 272 3.54 16.15 -22.11
CA ALA A 272 3.94 15.04 -22.97
C ALA A 272 2.85 14.64 -23.98
N LEU A 273 1.62 15.14 -23.82
CA LEU A 273 0.49 14.80 -24.68
C LEU A 273 0.12 15.94 -25.64
N THR A 274 0.33 15.69 -26.92
CA THR A 274 -0.04 16.62 -28.01
C THR A 274 -1.46 16.33 -28.56
N ARG A 275 -1.97 15.10 -28.37
CA ARG A 275 -3.32 14.68 -28.78
C ARG A 275 -4.39 15.28 -27.85
N TRP A 276 -5.42 15.88 -28.43
CA TRP A 276 -6.55 16.44 -27.68
C TRP A 276 -7.41 15.35 -27.03
N ARG A 277 -7.38 15.24 -25.70
CA ARG A 277 -8.13 14.30 -24.85
C ARG A 277 -8.38 14.88 -23.45
N PRO A 278 -9.22 15.91 -23.30
CA PRO A 278 -9.47 16.52 -22.01
C PRO A 278 -10.26 15.60 -21.08
N GLN A 279 -10.08 15.76 -19.77
CA GLN A 279 -10.90 15.13 -18.73
C GLN A 279 -11.49 16.21 -17.81
N VAL A 280 -12.75 16.02 -17.42
CA VAL A 280 -13.41 16.83 -16.39
C VAL A 280 -13.72 15.94 -15.19
N ILE A 281 -13.20 16.33 -14.02
CA ILE A 281 -13.40 15.66 -12.74
C ILE A 281 -14.32 16.55 -11.90
N ILE A 282 -15.39 15.97 -11.35
CA ILE A 282 -16.24 16.67 -10.38
C ILE A 282 -15.73 16.35 -8.98
N ALA A 283 -15.43 17.39 -8.20
CA ALA A 283 -14.97 17.29 -6.84
C ALA A 283 -15.90 18.08 -5.89
N GLU A 284 -15.95 17.66 -4.63
CA GLU A 284 -16.61 18.42 -3.57
C GLU A 284 -15.83 19.72 -3.27
N ALA A 285 -16.50 20.68 -2.63
CA ALA A 285 -15.91 21.96 -2.22
C ALA A 285 -14.59 21.73 -1.47
N ALA A 286 -13.58 22.55 -1.76
CA ALA A 286 -12.25 22.35 -1.18
C ALA A 286 -12.26 22.45 0.35
N GLY A 287 -13.13 23.27 0.95
CA GLY A 287 -13.07 23.55 2.41
C GLY A 287 -11.65 23.96 2.82
N ASP A 288 -11.14 23.38 3.92
CA ASP A 288 -9.72 23.48 4.32
C ASP A 288 -8.79 22.51 3.55
N GLY A 289 -9.33 21.72 2.64
CA GLY A 289 -8.62 20.70 1.89
C GLY A 289 -7.90 21.24 0.65
N PRO A 290 -7.28 20.35 -0.13
CA PRO A 290 -6.56 20.71 -1.35
C PRO A 290 -7.45 21.43 -2.36
N THR A 291 -6.93 22.50 -2.96
CA THR A 291 -7.64 23.32 -3.95
C THR A 291 -7.93 22.52 -5.23
N PHE A 292 -8.88 22.98 -6.05
CA PHE A 292 -9.15 22.34 -7.34
C PHE A 292 -7.92 22.35 -8.26
N GLN A 293 -7.09 23.39 -8.17
CA GLN A 293 -5.84 23.49 -8.93
C GLN A 293 -4.86 22.37 -8.52
N GLN A 294 -4.64 22.19 -7.21
CA GLN A 294 -3.79 21.13 -6.68
C GLN A 294 -4.31 19.73 -7.07
N ARG A 295 -5.64 19.54 -7.10
CA ARG A 295 -6.27 18.29 -7.56
C ARG A 295 -6.04 18.03 -9.05
N ALA A 296 -6.11 19.06 -9.89
CA ALA A 296 -5.85 18.91 -11.32
C ALA A 296 -4.39 18.52 -11.58
N GLU A 297 -3.44 19.21 -10.94
CA GLU A 297 -2.01 18.91 -11.04
C GLU A 297 -1.68 17.49 -10.52
N TRP A 298 -2.26 17.12 -9.38
CA TRP A 298 -2.15 15.78 -8.82
C TRP A 298 -2.67 14.71 -9.80
N ALA A 299 -3.84 14.92 -10.40
CA ALA A 299 -4.42 13.97 -11.34
C ALA A 299 -3.54 13.76 -12.58
N VAL A 300 -2.94 14.84 -13.12
CA VAL A 300 -1.99 14.74 -14.23
C VAL A 300 -0.75 13.91 -13.83
N ARG A 301 -0.12 14.21 -12.68
CA ARG A 301 1.06 13.49 -12.20
C ARG A 301 0.78 12.01 -11.94
N VAL A 302 -0.32 11.70 -11.26
CA VAL A 302 -0.71 10.31 -10.96
C VAL A 302 -1.00 9.54 -12.24
N ALA A 303 -1.70 10.14 -13.22
CA ALA A 303 -1.96 9.49 -14.49
C ALA A 303 -0.67 9.23 -15.29
N ALA A 304 0.27 10.17 -15.28
CA ALA A 304 1.58 9.97 -15.89
C ALA A 304 2.39 8.86 -15.18
N GLY A 305 2.35 8.82 -13.84
CA GLY A 305 3.02 7.78 -13.06
C GLY A 305 2.47 6.38 -13.34
N LYS A 306 1.13 6.23 -13.33
CA LYS A 306 0.45 4.96 -13.60
C LYS A 306 0.62 4.45 -15.04
N ALA A 307 0.91 5.35 -15.98
CA ALA A 307 1.09 4.98 -17.38
C ALA A 307 2.36 4.14 -17.62
N ARG A 308 3.28 4.06 -16.65
CA ARG A 308 4.50 3.25 -16.76
C ARG A 308 4.62 2.31 -15.57
N ARG A 309 4.55 1.01 -15.84
CA ARG A 309 4.81 -0.05 -14.87
C ARG A 309 5.69 -1.11 -15.53
N VAL A 310 6.79 -1.48 -14.88
CA VAL A 310 7.75 -2.45 -15.39
C VAL A 310 8.07 -3.48 -14.32
N GLU A 311 8.02 -4.74 -14.68
CA GLU A 311 8.44 -5.84 -13.83
C GLU A 311 9.84 -6.30 -14.25
N TYR A 312 10.76 -6.34 -13.29
CA TYR A 312 12.12 -6.83 -13.48
C TYR A 312 12.34 -8.10 -12.66
N THR A 313 12.81 -9.17 -13.31
CA THR A 313 13.29 -10.37 -12.62
C THR A 313 14.80 -10.28 -12.45
N VAL A 314 15.27 -10.34 -11.21
CA VAL A 314 16.69 -10.31 -10.83
C VAL A 314 17.10 -11.59 -10.10
N PRO A 315 18.38 -12.00 -10.13
CA PRO A 315 18.84 -13.20 -9.44
C PRO A 315 18.86 -12.99 -7.92
N GLY A 316 18.51 -14.05 -7.18
CA GLY A 316 18.52 -14.06 -5.72
C GLY A 316 17.46 -13.16 -5.08
N TRP A 317 17.48 -13.09 -3.75
CA TRP A 317 16.59 -12.24 -2.95
C TRP A 317 17.26 -10.96 -2.42
N ARG A 318 18.58 -10.88 -2.55
CA ARG A 318 19.39 -9.76 -2.08
C ARG A 318 19.87 -8.93 -3.25
N GLY A 319 19.89 -7.61 -3.07
CA GLY A 319 20.53 -6.70 -4.01
C GLY A 319 22.04 -6.60 -3.78
N GLY A 320 22.72 -5.73 -4.53
CA GLY A 320 24.17 -5.52 -4.45
C GLY A 320 24.71 -5.08 -3.08
N THR A 321 23.85 -4.56 -2.20
CA THR A 321 24.20 -4.20 -0.81
C THR A 321 24.19 -5.38 0.15
N GLY A 322 23.75 -6.58 -0.29
CA GLY A 322 23.57 -7.75 0.57
C GLY A 322 22.29 -7.72 1.42
N LYS A 323 21.48 -6.66 1.36
CA LYS A 323 20.15 -6.63 1.98
C LYS A 323 19.11 -7.25 1.07
N LEU A 324 18.02 -7.75 1.65
CA LEU A 324 16.84 -8.17 0.89
C LEU A 324 16.23 -6.98 0.14
N TRP A 325 15.68 -7.23 -1.04
CA TRP A 325 14.83 -6.24 -1.71
C TRP A 325 13.60 -5.92 -0.86
N ALA A 326 13.13 -4.68 -0.90
CA ALA A 326 11.97 -4.26 -0.11
C ALA A 326 11.08 -3.33 -0.92
N PRO A 327 9.74 -3.43 -0.77
CA PRO A 327 8.83 -2.47 -1.38
C PRO A 327 8.98 -1.10 -0.72
N ASN A 328 8.40 -0.08 -1.36
CA ASN A 328 8.49 1.32 -0.95
C ASN A 328 9.92 1.90 -0.92
N THR A 329 10.85 1.29 -1.66
CA THR A 329 12.23 1.77 -1.80
C THR A 329 12.48 2.35 -3.19
N ARG A 330 13.45 3.26 -3.29
CA ARG A 330 13.84 3.93 -4.52
C ARG A 330 15.02 3.21 -5.16
N VAL A 331 14.89 2.86 -6.43
CA VAL A 331 15.85 2.06 -7.18
C VAL A 331 16.29 2.80 -8.44
N GLN A 332 17.59 2.88 -8.65
CA GLN A 332 18.14 3.37 -9.91
C GLN A 332 17.98 2.27 -10.97
N VAL A 333 17.38 2.62 -12.11
CA VAL A 333 17.15 1.70 -13.23
C VAL A 333 17.89 2.21 -14.45
N ALA A 334 18.70 1.34 -15.05
CA ALA A 334 19.35 1.56 -16.33
C ALA A 334 18.95 0.44 -17.30
N ASP A 335 17.98 0.72 -18.17
CA ASP A 335 17.43 -0.20 -19.15
C ASP A 335 17.36 0.48 -20.52
N ALA A 336 18.37 0.19 -21.34
CA ALA A 336 18.48 0.75 -22.68
C ALA A 336 17.43 0.24 -23.67
N PHE A 337 16.77 -0.90 -23.40
CA PHE A 337 15.73 -1.42 -24.29
C PHE A 337 14.40 -0.69 -24.08
N LEU A 338 14.07 -0.38 -22.83
CA LEU A 338 12.86 0.35 -22.45
C LEU A 338 13.03 1.87 -22.40
N ASP A 339 14.24 2.37 -22.68
CA ASP A 339 14.60 3.79 -22.60
C ASP A 339 14.34 4.37 -21.19
N ILE A 340 14.82 3.65 -20.17
CA ILE A 340 14.70 4.04 -18.75
C ILE A 340 16.09 4.23 -18.17
N GLU A 341 16.40 5.47 -17.82
CA GLU A 341 17.63 5.86 -17.11
C GLU A 341 17.29 6.85 -15.99
N GLU A 342 16.59 6.35 -14.96
CA GLU A 342 16.08 7.18 -13.87
C GLU A 342 15.79 6.37 -12.61
N GLU A 343 15.45 7.09 -11.54
CA GLU A 343 15.02 6.50 -10.28
C GLU A 343 13.54 6.12 -10.30
N LEU A 344 13.25 4.85 -10.03
CA LEU A 344 11.90 4.33 -9.88
C LEU A 344 11.60 3.96 -8.42
N LEU A 345 10.32 3.82 -8.12
CA LEU A 345 9.82 3.22 -6.89
C LEU A 345 9.60 1.72 -7.09
N ILE A 346 10.14 0.89 -6.20
CA ILE A 346 9.75 -0.51 -6.07
C ILE A 346 8.39 -0.55 -5.37
N ALA A 347 7.33 -0.78 -6.12
CA ALA A 347 5.97 -0.90 -5.61
C ALA A 347 5.72 -2.28 -4.98
N SER A 348 6.24 -3.33 -5.62
CA SER A 348 6.03 -4.72 -5.21
C SER A 348 7.32 -5.52 -5.32
N VAL A 349 7.51 -6.44 -4.37
CA VAL A 349 8.60 -7.41 -4.33
C VAL A 349 8.00 -8.79 -4.21
N ASN A 350 8.35 -9.67 -5.14
CA ASN A 350 7.98 -11.08 -5.10
C ASN A 350 9.24 -11.94 -5.03
N PHE A 351 9.54 -12.50 -3.87
CA PHE A 351 10.61 -13.48 -3.73
C PHE A 351 10.12 -14.84 -4.22
N VAL A 352 10.90 -15.47 -5.09
CA VAL A 352 10.59 -16.77 -5.67
C VAL A 352 11.74 -17.73 -5.41
N LEU A 353 11.44 -18.95 -4.95
CA LEU A 353 12.28 -20.14 -5.08
C LEU A 353 11.56 -21.10 -6.02
N GLY A 354 12.28 -21.69 -6.97
CA GLY A 354 11.79 -22.77 -7.80
C GLY A 354 12.93 -23.56 -8.42
N ASP A 355 12.64 -24.31 -9.49
CA ASP A 355 13.63 -25.16 -10.16
C ASP A 355 14.83 -24.39 -10.73
N GLN A 356 14.65 -23.10 -11.03
CA GLN A 356 15.70 -22.19 -11.53
C GLN A 356 16.50 -21.50 -10.41
N GLY A 357 16.32 -21.92 -9.16
CA GLY A 357 16.91 -21.29 -7.99
C GLY A 357 16.06 -20.15 -7.43
N SER A 358 16.69 -19.24 -6.69
CA SER A 358 16.03 -18.07 -6.11
C SER A 358 16.09 -16.86 -7.03
N THR A 359 14.97 -16.19 -7.26
CA THR A 359 14.87 -14.92 -7.99
C THR A 359 13.96 -13.95 -7.26
N THR A 360 14.01 -12.67 -7.65
CA THR A 360 13.06 -11.65 -7.20
C THR A 360 12.42 -10.98 -8.39
N VAL A 361 11.10 -10.86 -8.37
CA VAL A 361 10.35 -10.02 -9.33
C VAL A 361 10.01 -8.70 -8.66
N LEU A 362 10.49 -7.61 -9.23
CA LEU A 362 10.35 -6.23 -8.74
C LEU A 362 9.41 -5.47 -9.66
N GLU A 363 8.26 -5.06 -9.16
CA GLU A 363 7.39 -4.12 -9.89
C GLU A 363 7.86 -2.70 -9.61
N CYS A 364 8.29 -2.01 -10.66
CA CYS A 364 8.83 -0.67 -10.62
C CYS A 364 7.92 0.32 -11.37
N THR A 365 7.75 1.51 -10.79
CA THR A 365 6.97 2.61 -11.41
C THR A 365 7.49 3.96 -10.93
N LEU A 366 6.94 5.04 -11.46
CA LEU A 366 7.23 6.39 -10.94
C LEU A 366 6.62 6.57 -9.54
N PRO A 367 7.33 7.23 -8.59
CA PRO A 367 6.78 7.51 -7.27
C PRO A 367 5.43 8.23 -7.29
N ASP A 368 5.22 9.09 -8.29
CA ASP A 368 3.98 9.85 -8.49
C ASP A 368 2.76 8.97 -8.75
N ALA A 369 2.92 7.71 -9.18
CA ALA A 369 1.82 6.76 -9.33
C ALA A 369 1.05 6.53 -8.00
N TYR A 370 1.74 6.75 -6.88
CA TYR A 370 1.25 6.60 -5.51
C TYR A 370 1.16 7.94 -4.76
N ALA A 371 1.27 9.07 -5.46
CA ALA A 371 1.02 10.35 -4.84
C ALA A 371 -0.44 10.41 -4.37
N LEU A 372 -0.65 10.86 -3.13
CA LEU A 372 -1.99 11.01 -2.55
C LEU A 372 -2.33 12.48 -2.35
N ILE A 373 -3.62 12.79 -2.43
CA ILE A 373 -4.17 14.10 -2.10
C ILE A 373 -5.20 13.93 -0.98
N ALA A 374 -5.17 14.82 0.01
CA ALA A 374 -6.03 14.68 1.19
C ALA A 374 -7.52 14.79 0.81
N GLU A 375 -8.29 13.81 1.25
CA GLU A 375 -9.74 13.81 1.06
C GLU A 375 -10.46 14.54 2.20
N ALA A 376 -11.55 15.23 1.86
CA ALA A 376 -12.43 15.79 2.87
C ALA A 376 -13.22 14.66 3.57
N PRO A 377 -13.56 14.80 4.86
CA PRO A 377 -14.43 13.84 5.52
C PRO A 377 -15.80 13.85 4.84
N LYS A 378 -16.28 12.67 4.41
CA LYS A 378 -17.63 12.54 3.85
C LYS A 378 -18.66 12.84 4.93
N GLY A 379 -19.27 14.03 4.88
CA GLY A 379 -20.41 14.38 5.73
C GLY A 379 -21.67 13.66 5.26
N ARG A 380 -22.43 13.08 6.19
CA ARG A 380 -23.82 12.67 5.90
C ARG A 380 -24.61 13.95 5.59
N ARG A 381 -25.26 14.00 4.42
CA ARG A 381 -26.18 15.09 4.05
C ARG A 381 -27.20 15.24 5.18
N GLY A 382 -27.13 16.34 5.92
CA GLY A 382 -27.91 16.53 7.14
C GLY A 382 -29.40 16.72 6.82
N THR A 383 -30.23 15.77 7.22
CA THR A 383 -31.58 16.10 7.71
C THR A 383 -31.48 16.21 9.22
N SER A 384 -31.51 17.43 9.73
CA SER A 384 -31.65 17.70 11.16
C SER A 384 -32.98 17.14 11.65
N SER A 385 -32.95 16.22 12.61
CA SER A 385 -34.10 15.95 13.48
C SER A 385 -33.64 16.02 14.92
N PRO A 386 -34.28 16.84 15.78
CA PRO A 386 -33.82 17.07 17.14
C PRO A 386 -34.45 16.03 18.06
N LEU A 387 -33.66 15.09 18.58
CA LEU A 387 -34.05 14.27 19.72
C LEU A 387 -32.90 14.22 20.73
N SER A 388 -33.00 15.21 21.63
CA SER A 388 -32.67 15.24 23.05
C SER A 388 -31.52 14.40 23.60
N ASP A 389 -30.63 15.14 24.25
CA ASP A 389 -29.64 14.74 25.24
C ASP A 389 -30.16 13.75 26.29
N GLY A 390 -29.27 12.86 26.73
CA GLY A 390 -29.45 12.17 27.99
C GLY A 390 -28.58 10.95 28.21
N VAL A 391 -27.24 11.08 28.26
CA VAL A 391 -26.42 10.14 29.05
C VAL A 391 -25.28 10.88 29.74
N GLN A 392 -25.33 10.86 31.07
CA GLN A 392 -24.39 11.45 32.00
C GLN A 392 -23.02 10.75 31.94
N SER A 393 -21.96 11.55 32.05
CA SER A 393 -20.60 11.08 32.24
C SER A 393 -20.45 10.38 33.59
N ARG A 394 -19.90 9.17 33.59
CA ARG A 394 -19.36 8.52 34.79
C ARG A 394 -17.88 8.24 34.56
N ALA A 395 -17.04 8.80 35.42
CA ALA A 395 -15.63 8.45 35.53
C ALA A 395 -15.51 7.05 36.18
N ALA A 396 -14.75 6.16 35.55
CA ALA A 396 -14.21 4.93 36.13
C ALA A 396 -12.90 4.66 35.38
N GLY A 397 -11.74 4.68 36.03
CA GLY A 397 -11.29 3.59 36.91
C GLY A 397 -10.59 2.56 36.03
N SER A 398 -9.25 2.59 36.00
CA SER A 398 -8.42 1.75 35.13
C SER A 398 -8.63 0.26 35.40
N ASN A 399 -9.39 -0.41 34.55
CA ASN A 399 -9.37 -1.86 34.37
C ASN A 399 -9.06 -2.09 32.90
N ASP A 400 -7.81 -2.44 32.60
CA ASP A 400 -7.36 -2.85 31.26
C ASP A 400 -7.64 -4.37 31.13
N PRO A 401 -8.68 -4.79 30.38
CA PRO A 401 -9.01 -6.21 30.21
C PRO A 401 -8.01 -6.95 29.30
N TRP A 402 -7.03 -6.25 28.73
CA TRP A 402 -6.09 -6.79 27.74
C TRP A 402 -4.65 -6.87 28.24
N ARG A 403 -4.45 -7.00 29.56
CA ARG A 403 -3.13 -7.36 30.09
C ARG A 403 -2.71 -8.74 29.55
N PRO A 404 -1.50 -8.90 28.99
CA PRO A 404 -0.99 -10.21 28.65
C PRO A 404 -0.95 -11.08 29.90
N VAL A 405 -1.55 -12.28 29.82
CA VAL A 405 -1.51 -13.28 30.88
C VAL A 405 -0.07 -13.78 30.98
N THR A 406 0.63 -13.42 32.06
CA THR A 406 1.93 -14.03 32.37
C THR A 406 1.72 -15.53 32.60
N PRO A 407 2.54 -16.41 31.99
CA PRO A 407 2.46 -17.85 32.26
C PRO A 407 2.74 -18.13 33.74
N PRO A 408 2.12 -19.17 34.33
CA PRO A 408 2.35 -19.51 35.73
C PRO A 408 3.81 -19.89 35.96
N PRO A 409 4.40 -19.54 37.12
CA PRO A 409 5.77 -19.91 37.44
C PRO A 409 5.91 -21.44 37.49
N THR A 410 6.99 -21.95 36.90
CA THR A 410 7.39 -23.35 36.98
C THR A 410 7.62 -23.76 38.43
N PRO A 411 7.10 -24.91 38.90
CA PRO A 411 7.38 -25.39 40.24
C PRO A 411 8.87 -25.74 40.36
N SER A 412 9.52 -25.20 41.38
CA SER A 412 10.85 -25.63 41.81
C SER A 412 10.75 -27.07 42.34
N THR A 413 11.48 -27.98 41.70
CA THR A 413 11.75 -29.34 42.21
C THR A 413 12.73 -29.24 43.40
N PRO A 414 12.62 -30.15 44.39
CA PRO A 414 13.04 -29.92 45.78
C PRO A 414 14.54 -29.92 46.02
#